data_AF-A0A6G2QHF9-F1
#
_entry.id   AF-A0A6G2QHF9-F1
#
_cell.length_a   1.000
_cell.length_b   1.000
_cell.length_c   1.000
_cell.angle_alpha   90.00
_cell.angle_beta   90.00
_cell.angle_gamma   90.00
#
_symmetry.space_group_name_H-M   'P 1'
#
loop_
_entity.id
_entity.type
_entity.pdbx_description
1 polymer ?
#
loop_
_entity_poly.entity_id
_entity_poly.type
_entity_poly.pdbx_seq_one_letter_code
_entity_poly.pdbx_strand_id
1 'polypeptide(L)'
;DPARRPLVVVVTDGRATGGPEPLLLASRAAGLFAADGVASVVVDCESGPVRLGLAGKLAGELGGTAVTLDELRADSIAGLVKDVQRRAA
;
A
#
# COMPACT_ATOMS: atom_id res chain seq x y z
N ASP A 1 -2.53 -7.49 -22.44
CA ASP A 1 -3.49 -8.53 -22.04
C ASP A 1 -4.50 -7.88 -21.11
N PRO A 2 -5.72 -7.59 -21.58
CA PRO A 2 -6.79 -6.99 -20.77
C PRO A 2 -7.15 -7.81 -19.53
N ALA A 3 -6.74 -9.09 -19.47
CA ALA A 3 -6.88 -9.93 -18.29
C ALA A 3 -5.80 -9.69 -17.21
N ARG A 4 -4.73 -8.95 -17.52
CA ARG A 4 -3.72 -8.57 -16.50
C ARG A 4 -4.24 -7.40 -15.68
N ARG A 5 -4.79 -7.74 -14.53
CA ARG A 5 -5.27 -6.77 -13.54
C ARG A 5 -4.07 -6.05 -12.90
N PRO A 6 -4.04 -4.70 -12.90
CA PRO A 6 -2.95 -3.95 -12.31
C PRO A 6 -2.92 -4.14 -10.78
N LEU A 7 -1.71 -4.07 -10.22
CA LEU A 7 -1.46 -4.12 -8.79
C LEU A 7 -0.46 -3.02 -8.43
N VAL A 8 -0.77 -2.23 -7.41
CA VAL A 8 0.16 -1.29 -6.79
C VAL A 8 0.69 -1.89 -5.50
N VAL A 9 2.01 -1.96 -5.37
CA VAL A 9 2.68 -2.32 -4.12
C VAL A 9 3.54 -1.13 -3.69
N VAL A 10 3.16 -0.48 -2.60
CA VAL A 10 3.94 0.60 -1.99
C VAL A 10 4.77 0.01 -0.87
N VAL A 11 6.07 0.28 -0.83
CA VAL A 11 6.94 -0.10 0.28
C VAL A 11 7.48 1.20 0.89
N THR A 12 7.25 1.42 2.17
CA THR A 12 7.53 2.71 2.82
C THR A 12 8.09 2.53 4.23
N ASP A 13 9.02 3.40 4.62
CA ASP A 13 9.50 3.59 5.99
C ASP A 13 8.65 4.60 6.79
N GLY A 14 7.44 4.88 6.31
CA GLY A 14 6.48 5.80 6.91
C GLY A 14 6.69 7.27 6.57
N ARG A 15 7.81 7.65 5.95
CA ARG A 15 8.14 9.06 5.70
C ARG A 15 7.55 9.58 4.39
N ALA A 16 7.19 10.86 4.39
CA ALA A 16 6.72 11.59 3.21
C ALA A 16 7.48 12.91 3.11
N THR A 17 8.65 12.88 2.48
CA THR A 17 9.56 14.05 2.40
C THR A 17 9.79 14.53 0.96
N GLY A 18 9.00 14.03 0.01
CA GLY A 18 9.14 14.31 -1.42
C GLY A 18 8.57 15.67 -1.83
N GLY A 19 9.31 16.75 -1.60
CA GLY A 19 8.94 18.09 -2.07
C GLY A 19 7.76 18.71 -1.31
N PRO A 20 7.10 19.74 -1.87
CA PRO A 20 5.97 20.42 -1.24
C PRO A 20 4.74 19.51 -1.15
N GLU A 21 4.04 19.58 -0.02
CA GLU A 21 2.76 18.87 0.22
C GLU A 21 2.78 17.37 -0.14
N PRO A 22 3.78 16.59 0.33
CA PRO A 22 4.00 15.22 -0.12
C PRO A 22 2.84 14.29 0.25
N LEU A 23 2.18 14.54 1.39
CA LEU A 23 1.01 13.78 1.82
C LEU A 23 -0.23 14.09 0.97
N LEU A 24 -0.41 15.35 0.57
CA LEU A 24 -1.54 15.73 -0.27
C LEU A 24 -1.43 15.08 -1.65
N LEU A 25 -0.22 15.07 -2.22
CA LEU A 25 0.04 14.44 -3.52
C LEU A 25 -0.14 12.93 -3.45
N ALA A 26 0.37 12.28 -2.40
CA ALA A 26 0.18 10.86 -2.17
C ALA A 26 -1.31 10.50 -2.05
N SER A 27 -2.07 11.29 -1.30
CA SER A 27 -3.51 11.09 -1.12
C SER A 27 -4.29 11.26 -2.42
N ARG A 28 -3.96 12.29 -3.21
CA ARG A 28 -4.56 12.48 -4.54
C ARG A 28 -4.28 11.31 -5.47
N ALA A 29 -3.05 10.80 -5.49
CA ALA A 29 -2.69 9.65 -6.31
C ALA A 29 -3.42 8.38 -5.84
N ALA A 30 -3.52 8.17 -4.52
CA ALA A 30 -4.24 7.05 -3.93
C ALA A 30 -5.72 7.04 -4.34
N GLY A 31 -6.37 8.21 -4.29
CA GLY A 31 -7.76 8.36 -4.73
C GLY A 31 -7.98 8.04 -6.21
N LEU A 32 -7.01 8.34 -7.08
CA LEU A 32 -7.10 7.96 -8.50
C LEU A 32 -7.00 6.44 -8.69
N PHE A 33 -6.06 5.78 -8.02
CA PHE A 33 -5.94 4.32 -8.07
C PHE A 33 -7.19 3.62 -7.50
N ALA A 34 -7.74 4.14 -6.41
CA ALA A 34 -8.95 3.62 -5.80
C ALA A 34 -10.17 3.79 -6.73
N ALA A 35 -10.31 4.95 -7.39
CA ALA A 35 -11.38 5.21 -8.35
C ALA A 35 -11.30 4.27 -9.57
N ASP A 36 -10.10 3.93 -10.01
CA ASP A 36 -9.85 2.97 -11.09
C ASP A 36 -9.96 1.50 -10.64
N GLY A 37 -10.25 1.23 -9.36
CA GLY A 37 -10.40 -0.12 -8.81
C GLY A 37 -9.08 -0.93 -8.79
N VAL A 38 -7.94 -0.24 -8.71
CA VAL A 38 -6.62 -0.87 -8.75
C VAL A 38 -6.32 -1.56 -7.42
N ALA A 39 -6.09 -2.87 -7.46
CA ALA A 39 -5.69 -3.64 -6.30
C ALA A 39 -4.40 -3.07 -5.70
N SER A 40 -4.37 -2.88 -4.38
CA SER A 40 -3.27 -2.17 -3.72
C SER A 40 -2.85 -2.80 -2.40
N VAL A 41 -1.54 -2.83 -2.15
CA VAL A 41 -0.92 -3.25 -0.89
C VAL A 41 0.11 -2.20 -0.48
N VAL A 42 0.11 -1.83 0.80
CA VAL A 42 1.14 -0.97 1.40
C VAL A 42 1.92 -1.78 2.41
N VAL A 43 3.22 -1.94 2.17
CA VAL A 43 4.16 -2.57 3.07
C VAL A 43 4.81 -1.51 3.95
N ASP A 44 4.49 -1.60 5.23
CA ASP A 44 5.02 -0.76 6.29
C ASP A 44 6.32 -1.35 6.85
N CYS A 45 7.43 -0.64 6.63
CA CYS A 45 8.76 -0.97 7.11
C CYS A 45 9.12 -0.31 8.44
N GLU A 46 8.21 0.46 9.04
CA GLU A 46 8.46 1.06 10.35
C GLU A 46 8.61 -0.03 11.42
N SER A 47 9.53 0.16 12.37
CA SER A 47 9.77 -0.79 13.46
C SER A 47 10.01 -0.05 14.77
N GLY A 48 9.78 -0.75 15.89
CA GLY A 48 9.97 -0.19 17.23
C GLY A 48 8.78 0.62 17.75
N PRO A 49 8.93 1.24 18.95
CA PRO A 49 7.82 1.84 19.69
C PRO A 49 7.33 3.18 19.11
N VAL A 50 8.10 3.81 18.23
CA VAL A 50 7.73 5.09 17.60
C VAL A 50 7.51 4.86 16.12
N ARG A 51 6.30 5.16 15.64
CA ARG A 51 5.87 4.97 14.25
C ARG A 51 5.04 6.17 13.82
N LEU A 52 5.19 6.59 12.57
CA LEU A 52 4.43 7.67 11.94
C LEU A 52 3.03 7.21 11.57
N GLY A 53 2.84 5.92 11.24
CA GLY A 53 1.54 5.32 10.96
C GLY A 53 0.93 5.76 9.62
N LEU A 54 1.73 6.39 8.75
CA LEU A 54 1.27 6.92 7.47
C LEU A 54 0.98 5.81 6.45
N ALA A 55 1.63 4.66 6.58
CA ALA A 55 1.37 3.49 5.73
C ALA A 55 -0.08 2.99 5.83
N GLY A 56 -0.61 2.92 7.06
CA GLY A 56 -2.00 2.52 7.30
C GLY A 56 -3.01 3.50 6.70
N LYS A 57 -2.75 4.80 6.84
CA LYS A 57 -3.58 5.84 6.22
C LYS A 57 -3.58 5.72 4.69
N LEU A 58 -2.40 5.60 4.08
CA LEU A 58 -2.26 5.46 2.64
C LEU A 58 -2.96 4.20 2.10
N ALA A 59 -2.86 3.07 2.82
CA ALA A 59 -3.56 1.85 2.43
C ALA A 59 -5.07 2.04 2.42
N GLY A 60 -5.62 2.74 3.43
CA GLY A 60 -7.04 3.07 3.47
C GLY A 60 -7.48 3.94 2.30
N GLU A 61 -6.70 4.96 1.94
CA GLU A 61 -6.98 5.83 0.80
C GLU A 61 -6.89 5.10 -0.56
N LEU A 62 -6.00 4.11 -0.66
CA LEU A 62 -5.89 3.21 -1.82
C LEU A 62 -7.01 2.16 -1.90
N GLY A 63 -7.85 2.02 -0.87
CA GLY A 63 -8.78 0.89 -0.74
C GLY A 63 -8.05 -0.47 -0.61
N GLY A 64 -6.79 -0.44 -0.18
CA GLY A 64 -5.89 -1.59 -0.10
C GLY A 64 -5.69 -2.09 1.33
N THR A 65 -4.66 -2.92 1.52
CA THR A 65 -4.28 -3.46 2.83
C THR A 65 -2.89 -2.97 3.23
N ALA A 66 -2.73 -2.55 4.49
CA ALA A 66 -1.43 -2.30 5.08
C ALA A 66 -0.89 -3.60 5.71
N VAL A 67 0.39 -3.88 5.49
CA VAL A 67 1.07 -5.07 6.00
C VAL A 67 2.42 -4.67 6.55
N THR A 68 2.77 -5.13 7.72
CA THR A 68 4.09 -4.87 8.32
C THR A 68 5.15 -5.84 7.82
N LEU A 69 6.42 -5.46 7.93
CA LEU A 69 7.53 -6.38 7.63
C LEU A 69 7.55 -7.64 8.50
N ASP A 70 6.95 -7.63 9.68
CA ASP A 70 6.86 -8.78 10.57
C ASP A 70 5.71 -9.75 10.21
N GLU A 71 4.67 -9.25 9.52
CA GLU A 71 3.56 -10.06 8.98
C GLU A 71 3.89 -10.67 7.61
N LEU A 72 4.63 -9.94 6.76
CA LEU A 72 5.56 -10.57 5.81
C LEU A 72 6.60 -11.36 6.65
N ARG A 73 7.60 -12.10 6.18
CA ARG A 73 8.38 -13.03 7.06
C ARG A 73 7.55 -14.17 7.66
N ALA A 74 6.47 -13.91 8.43
CA ALA A 74 5.47 -14.92 8.79
C ALA A 74 4.79 -15.46 7.53
N ASP A 75 4.41 -14.56 6.61
CA ASP A 75 3.96 -14.89 5.26
C ASP A 75 4.94 -14.37 4.18
N SER A 76 4.95 -14.99 3.00
CA SER A 76 5.73 -14.46 1.86
C SER A 76 4.97 -13.33 1.15
N ILE A 77 5.68 -12.26 0.73
CA ILE A 77 5.11 -11.15 -0.07
C ILE A 77 4.32 -11.67 -1.27
N ALA A 78 4.86 -12.69 -1.95
CA ALA A 78 4.22 -13.28 -3.12
C ALA A 78 2.87 -13.95 -2.81
N GLY A 79 2.70 -14.51 -1.60
CA GLY A 79 1.42 -15.08 -1.15
C GLY A 79 0.39 -14.00 -0.92
N LEU A 80 0.75 -12.98 -0.13
CA LEU A 80 -0.14 -11.88 0.20
C LEU A 80 -0.61 -11.08 -1.03
N VAL A 81 0.30 -10.85 -1.98
CA VAL A 81 -0.03 -10.21 -3.26
C VAL A 81 -1.08 -11.01 -4.04
N LYS A 82 -0.96 -12.34 -4.09
CA LYS A 82 -1.92 -13.21 -4.80
C LYS A 82 -3.30 -13.16 -4.14
N ASP A 83 -3.37 -13.10 -2.82
CA ASP A 83 -4.63 -13.00 -2.09
C ASP A 83 -5.34 -11.67 -2.36
N VAL A 84 -4.59 -10.57 -2.36
CA VAL A 84 -5.12 -9.24 -2.66
C VAL A 84 -5.61 -9.16 -4.11
N GLN A 85 -4.86 -9.74 -5.06
CA GLN A 85 -5.34 -9.88 -6.43
C GLN A 85 -6.64 -10.70 -6.49
N ARG A 86 -6.76 -11.81 -5.77
CA ARG A 86 -7.97 -12.64 -5.78
C ARG A 86 -9.19 -11.90 -5.20
N ARG A 87 -9.04 -11.13 -4.12
CA ARG A 87 -10.15 -10.39 -3.48
C ARG A 87 -10.72 -9.27 -4.32
N ALA A 88 -9.88 -8.69 -5.18
CA ALA A 88 -10.32 -7.60 -6.05
C ALA A 88 -10.97 -8.10 -7.36
N ALA A 89 -11.03 -9.43 -7.60
CA ALA A 89 -11.69 -10.06 -8.74
C ALA A 89 -13.17 -10.33 -8.44
#